data_AF-A0A3M7LV44-F1
#
_entry.id   AF-A0A3M7LV44-F1
#
_cell.length_a   1.000
_cell.length_b   1.000
_cell.length_c   1.000
_cell.angle_alpha   90.00
_cell.angle_beta   90.00
_cell.angle_gamma   90.00
#
_symmetry.space_group_name_H-M   'P 1'
#
loop_
_entity.id
_entity.type
_entity.pdbx_description
1 polymer ?
#
loop_
_entity_poly.entity_id
_entity_poly.type
_entity_poly.pdbx_seq_one_letter_code
_entity_poly.pdbx_strand_id
1 'polypeptide(L)'
;MGAKFARYADIGVTWPTNFWDDLWSNVSRYRKINLIIPSTVQAPALVDLCELLLATIERLLGCWARLKGTRISARTPEVTIQLGRLFVIAMGRTRLRRIHEAMEKLAKYIAENQHLAKWTVTAMTELRAQNTLGRSTLEKLRSAPGIEVVGLSKTQVPRNTEYCHAGYVQAVGRGTHVRFGE
;
A
#
# COMPACT_ATOMS: atom_id res chain seq x y z
N MET A 1 -1.49 -21.60 3.33
CA MET A 1 -0.98 -21.05 2.06
C MET A 1 -1.25 -19.55 2.03
N GLY A 2 -0.21 -18.72 2.17
CA GLY A 2 -0.32 -17.28 1.92
C GLY A 2 -0.12 -17.04 0.42
N ALA A 3 -1.06 -16.38 -0.24
CA ALA A 3 -0.86 -15.99 -1.62
C ALA A 3 0.14 -14.82 -1.67
N LYS A 4 1.26 -15.03 -2.36
CA LYS A 4 2.17 -13.96 -2.74
C LYS A 4 1.60 -13.26 -3.97
N PHE A 5 0.85 -12.18 -3.80
CA PHE A 5 0.51 -11.30 -4.93
C PHE A 5 1.68 -10.38 -5.24
N ALA A 6 2.66 -10.96 -5.93
CA ALA A 6 3.64 -10.23 -6.72
C ALA A 6 3.93 -11.09 -7.95
N ARG A 7 2.98 -11.16 -8.90
CA ARG A 7 3.19 -11.70 -10.26
C ARG A 7 2.05 -11.60 -11.28
N TYR A 8 1.00 -10.79 -11.09
CA TYR A 8 -0.05 -10.64 -12.11
C TYR A 8 -0.48 -9.18 -12.35
N ALA A 9 0.49 -8.30 -12.59
CA ALA A 9 0.27 -7.12 -13.42
C ALA A 9 0.80 -7.35 -14.86
N ASP A 10 1.13 -8.60 -15.22
CA ASP A 10 1.49 -9.04 -16.57
C ASP A 10 0.27 -9.61 -17.28
N ILE A 11 -0.79 -8.83 -17.54
CA ILE A 11 -1.78 -9.27 -18.55
C ILE A 11 -2.37 -8.06 -19.30
N GLY A 12 -1.80 -7.78 -20.47
CA GLY A 12 -2.47 -7.05 -21.55
C GLY A 12 -3.50 -7.95 -22.22
N VAL A 13 -4.67 -8.07 -21.58
CA VAL A 13 -5.86 -8.70 -22.17
C VAL A 13 -7.02 -7.75 -21.92
N THR A 14 -7.81 -7.47 -22.94
CA THR A 14 -9.12 -6.83 -22.80
C THR A 14 -10.03 -7.76 -22.00
N TRP A 15 -10.21 -7.45 -20.72
CA TRP A 15 -11.03 -8.26 -19.83
C TRP A 15 -12.52 -7.89 -19.94
N PRO A 16 -13.44 -8.85 -19.84
CA PRO A 16 -14.87 -8.55 -19.73
C PRO A 16 -15.11 -7.65 -18.52
N THR A 17 -16.10 -6.74 -18.62
CA THR A 17 -16.41 -5.70 -17.62
C THR A 17 -16.56 -6.22 -16.19
N ASN A 18 -16.89 -7.51 -16.02
CA ASN A 18 -17.15 -8.14 -14.73
C ASN A 18 -15.88 -8.75 -14.09
N PHE A 19 -14.79 -8.89 -14.85
CA PHE A 19 -13.53 -9.49 -14.39
C PHE A 19 -12.93 -8.75 -13.19
N TRP A 20 -13.02 -7.42 -13.19
CA TRP A 20 -12.48 -6.62 -12.09
C TRP A 20 -13.21 -6.87 -10.78
N ASP A 21 -14.55 -7.02 -10.83
CA ASP A 21 -15.34 -7.32 -9.64
C ASP A 21 -15.07 -8.75 -9.15
N ASP A 22 -14.89 -9.72 -10.06
CA ASP A 22 -14.50 -11.09 -9.72
C ASP A 22 -13.08 -11.17 -9.14
N LEU A 23 -12.13 -10.41 -9.69
CA LEU A 23 -10.77 -10.31 -9.18
C LEU A 23 -10.78 -9.81 -7.73
N TRP A 24 -11.40 -8.67 -7.47
CA TRP A 24 -11.43 -8.09 -6.13
C TRP A 24 -12.25 -8.92 -5.14
N SER A 25 -13.34 -9.56 -5.60
CA SER A 25 -14.07 -10.54 -4.80
C SER A 25 -13.17 -11.69 -4.37
N ASN A 26 -12.34 -12.22 -5.27
CA ASN A 26 -11.38 -13.27 -4.94
C ASN A 26 -10.25 -12.77 -4.03
N VAL A 27 -9.69 -11.58 -4.31
CA VAL A 27 -8.63 -10.99 -3.48
C VAL A 27 -9.11 -10.75 -2.05
N SER A 28 -10.35 -10.30 -1.88
CA SER A 28 -10.92 -10.02 -0.56
C SER A 28 -11.07 -11.27 0.33
N ARG A 29 -10.95 -12.48 -0.24
CA ARG A 29 -10.97 -13.74 0.52
C ARG A 29 -9.63 -14.08 1.17
N TYR A 30 -8.53 -13.40 0.79
CA TYR A 30 -7.24 -13.66 1.40
C TYR A 30 -7.16 -13.08 2.81
N ARG A 31 -6.65 -13.90 3.74
CA ARG A 31 -6.41 -13.46 5.12
C ARG A 31 -5.23 -12.52 5.27
N LYS A 32 -4.25 -12.57 4.38
CA LYS A 32 -3.04 -11.75 4.44
C LYS A 32 -2.88 -11.07 3.09
N ILE A 33 -2.94 -9.74 3.08
CA ILE A 33 -2.79 -8.92 1.89
C ILE A 33 -1.62 -7.96 2.12
N ASN A 34 -0.64 -8.02 1.23
CA ASN A 34 0.50 -7.10 1.25
C ASN A 34 0.38 -6.15 0.06
N LEU A 35 0.20 -4.87 0.35
CA LEU A 35 0.16 -3.79 -0.63
C LEU A 35 1.51 -3.06 -0.57
N ILE A 36 2.26 -3.06 -1.65
CA ILE A 36 3.63 -2.52 -1.67
C ILE A 36 3.66 -1.30 -2.59
N ILE A 37 4.00 -0.14 -2.04
CA ILE A 37 4.38 1.04 -2.81
C ILE A 37 5.89 1.00 -3.03
N PRO A 38 6.33 0.71 -4.26
CA PRO A 38 7.73 0.52 -4.54
C PRO A 38 8.52 1.84 -4.52
N SER A 39 9.83 1.74 -4.25
CA SER A 39 10.75 2.89 -4.28
C SER A 39 11.09 3.23 -5.73
N THR A 40 10.65 4.36 -6.28
CA THR A 40 11.04 4.80 -7.64
C THR A 40 11.74 6.14 -7.61
N VAL A 41 12.69 6.39 -8.52
CA VAL A 41 13.32 7.72 -8.67
C VAL A 41 12.42 8.71 -9.41
N GLN A 42 11.33 8.24 -10.03
CA GLN A 42 10.41 9.06 -10.78
C GLN A 42 9.30 9.61 -9.88
N ALA A 43 9.37 10.91 -9.57
CA ALA A 43 8.39 11.57 -8.71
C ALA A 43 6.91 11.48 -9.20
N PRO A 44 6.59 11.61 -10.52
CA PRO A 44 5.22 11.48 -10.99
C PRO A 44 4.64 10.09 -10.72
N ALA A 45 5.41 9.05 -11.00
CA ALA A 45 5.05 7.66 -10.76
C ALA A 45 4.67 7.37 -9.29
N LEU A 46 5.33 8.01 -8.31
CA LEU A 46 4.96 7.85 -6.90
C LEU A 46 3.57 8.39 -6.59
N VAL A 47 3.17 9.49 -7.22
CA VAL A 47 1.85 10.08 -7.04
C VAL A 47 0.80 9.12 -7.57
N ASP A 48 0.99 8.61 -8.78
CA ASP A 48 0.07 7.68 -9.43
C ASP A 48 -0.06 6.37 -8.63
N LEU A 49 1.06 5.88 -8.06
CA LEU A 49 1.06 4.70 -7.19
C LEU A 49 0.28 4.93 -5.88
N CYS A 50 0.38 6.12 -5.28
CA CYS A 50 -0.42 6.46 -4.10
C CYS A 50 -1.91 6.52 -4.41
N GLU A 51 -2.29 7.03 -5.58
CA GLU A 51 -3.69 7.07 -6.02
C GLU A 51 -4.21 5.65 -6.29
N LEU A 52 -3.41 4.80 -6.94
CA LEU A 52 -3.73 3.40 -7.15
C LEU A 52 -3.90 2.62 -5.83
N LEU A 53 -3.07 2.93 -4.82
CA LEU A 53 -3.21 2.34 -3.49
C LEU A 53 -4.55 2.70 -2.84
N LEU A 54 -4.95 3.96 -2.91
CA LEU A 54 -6.24 4.41 -2.36
C LEU A 54 -7.40 3.70 -3.05
N ALA A 55 -7.41 3.68 -4.38
CA ALA A 55 -8.44 2.98 -5.16
C ALA A 55 -8.48 1.47 -4.85
N THR A 56 -7.31 0.84 -4.66
CA THR A 56 -7.20 -0.57 -4.25
C THR A 56 -7.83 -0.81 -2.89
N ILE A 57 -7.56 0.05 -1.91
CA ILE A 57 -8.11 -0.07 -0.57
C ILE A 57 -9.62 0.14 -0.58
N GLU A 58 -10.13 1.17 -1.26
CA GLU A 58 -11.57 1.39 -1.42
C GLU A 58 -12.28 0.15 -2.00
N ARG A 59 -11.69 -0.48 -3.01
CA ARG A 59 -12.24 -1.71 -3.61
C ARG A 59 -12.25 -2.89 -2.64
N LEU A 60 -11.17 -3.09 -1.88
CA LEU A 60 -11.10 -4.14 -0.85
C LEU A 60 -12.15 -3.92 0.24
N LEU A 61 -12.26 -2.69 0.74
CA LEU A 61 -13.25 -2.30 1.73
C LEU A 61 -14.68 -2.55 1.22
N GLY A 62 -14.98 -2.16 -0.02
CA GLY A 62 -16.28 -2.43 -0.65
C GLY A 62 -16.59 -3.93 -0.81
N CYS A 63 -15.58 -4.77 -1.03
CA CYS A 63 -15.76 -6.23 -1.05
C CYS A 63 -16.03 -6.79 0.36
N TRP A 64 -15.26 -6.38 1.36
CA TRP A 64 -15.46 -6.84 2.73
C TRP A 64 -16.78 -6.38 3.35
N ALA A 65 -17.20 -5.14 3.06
CA ALA A 65 -18.50 -4.64 3.48
C ALA A 65 -19.64 -5.54 2.94
N ARG A 66 -19.54 -6.01 1.69
CA ARG A 66 -20.50 -6.94 1.08
C ARG A 66 -20.43 -8.37 1.63
N LEU A 67 -19.26 -8.80 2.11
CA LEU A 67 -19.05 -10.13 2.69
C LEU A 67 -19.46 -10.23 4.17
N LYS A 68 -19.72 -9.10 4.83
CA LYS A 68 -20.13 -9.03 6.23
C LYS A 68 -21.41 -9.85 6.46
N GLY A 69 -21.36 -10.80 7.38
CA GLY A 69 -22.49 -11.71 7.68
C GLY A 69 -22.51 -13.03 6.88
N THR A 70 -21.58 -13.24 5.96
CA THR A 70 -21.43 -14.54 5.27
C THR A 70 -20.56 -15.51 6.08
N ARG A 71 -20.73 -16.83 5.89
CA ARG A 71 -19.89 -17.87 6.54
C ARG A 71 -18.38 -17.73 6.21
N ILE A 72 -18.03 -17.02 5.15
CA ILE A 72 -16.65 -16.74 4.72
C ILE A 72 -15.98 -15.69 5.66
N SER A 73 -16.77 -14.90 6.39
CA SER A 73 -16.34 -13.83 7.31
C SER A 73 -15.64 -14.32 8.60
N ALA A 74 -15.30 -15.60 8.72
CA ALA A 74 -14.93 -16.20 10.00
C ALA A 74 -13.60 -15.68 10.61
N ARG A 75 -12.76 -14.95 9.86
CA ARG A 75 -11.57 -14.28 10.42
C ARG A 75 -11.31 -12.92 9.77
N THR A 76 -10.96 -11.95 10.60
CA THR A 76 -10.54 -10.59 10.21
C THR A 76 -9.27 -10.67 9.32
N PRO A 77 -9.28 -10.09 8.11
CA PRO A 77 -8.10 -9.97 7.26
C PRO A 77 -6.99 -9.14 7.93
N GLU A 78 -5.74 -9.48 7.62
CA GLU A 78 -4.54 -8.72 7.95
C GLU A 78 -4.03 -8.04 6.68
N VAL A 79 -3.92 -6.71 6.70
CA VAL A 79 -3.42 -5.90 5.59
C VAL A 79 -2.14 -5.21 6.00
N THR A 80 -1.06 -5.47 5.27
CA THR A 80 0.21 -4.74 5.43
C THR A 80 0.43 -3.83 4.24
N ILE A 81 0.55 -2.53 4.48
CA ILE A 81 0.90 -1.52 3.48
C ILE A 81 2.37 -1.18 3.67
N GLN A 82 3.18 -1.40 2.65
CA GLN A 82 4.60 -1.08 2.66
C GLN A 82 4.87 0.17 1.84
N LEU A 83 5.17 1.27 2.53
CA LEU A 83 5.61 2.52 1.95
C LEU A 83 7.12 2.45 1.75
N GLY A 84 7.56 2.44 0.49
CA GLY A 84 8.97 2.49 0.12
C GLY A 84 9.62 3.84 0.48
N ARG A 85 10.55 4.29 -0.35
CA ARG A 85 11.28 5.56 -0.14
C ARG A 85 10.48 6.83 -0.49
N LEU A 86 9.18 6.83 -0.18
CA LEU A 86 8.18 7.84 -0.57
C LEU A 86 8.64 9.29 -0.29
N PHE A 87 9.23 9.51 0.89
CA PHE A 87 9.62 10.83 1.37
C PHE A 87 11.12 11.13 1.18
N VAL A 88 11.90 10.24 0.57
CA VAL A 88 13.36 10.44 0.43
C VAL A 88 13.70 11.16 -0.88
N ILE A 89 12.85 11.03 -1.89
CA ILE A 89 13.10 11.55 -3.23
C ILE A 89 12.92 13.06 -3.24
N ALA A 90 13.84 13.75 -3.90
CA ALA A 90 13.71 15.18 -4.15
C ALA A 90 12.55 15.41 -5.12
N MET A 91 11.47 16.01 -4.63
CA MET A 91 10.26 16.28 -5.40
C MET A 91 9.85 17.74 -5.28
N GLY A 92 9.24 18.28 -6.33
CA GLY A 92 8.64 19.61 -6.27
C GLY A 92 7.51 19.67 -5.23
N ARG A 93 7.32 20.84 -4.61
CA ARG A 93 6.37 21.07 -3.49
C ARG A 93 4.95 20.55 -3.79
N THR A 94 4.44 20.79 -5.00
CA THR A 94 3.10 20.37 -5.41
C THR A 94 2.90 18.85 -5.39
N ARG A 95 3.90 18.08 -5.86
CA ARG A 95 3.82 16.61 -5.87
C ARG A 95 3.91 16.03 -4.47
N LEU A 96 4.81 16.59 -3.65
CA LEU A 96 4.93 16.21 -2.24
C LEU A 96 3.63 16.46 -1.47
N ARG A 97 2.93 17.57 -1.77
CA ARG A 97 1.61 17.85 -1.20
C ARG A 97 0.55 16.82 -1.62
N ARG A 98 0.48 16.43 -2.90
CA ARG A 98 -0.45 15.37 -3.35
C ARG A 98 -0.19 14.03 -2.66
N ILE A 99 1.07 13.66 -2.48
CA ILE A 99 1.43 12.45 -1.73
C ILE A 99 1.00 12.56 -0.26
N HIS A 100 1.20 13.73 0.36
CA HIS A 100 0.73 13.99 1.72
C HIS A 100 -0.78 13.81 1.84
N GLU A 101 -1.55 14.50 0.98
CA GLU A 101 -3.01 14.40 0.92
C GLU A 101 -3.48 12.95 0.71
N ALA A 102 -2.79 12.18 -0.13
CA ALA A 102 -3.09 10.76 -0.34
C ALA A 102 -2.85 9.91 0.92
N MET A 103 -1.75 10.14 1.65
CA MET A 103 -1.47 9.43 2.90
C MET A 103 -2.42 9.83 4.03
N GLU A 104 -2.89 11.06 4.07
CA GLU A 104 -3.94 11.48 5.01
C GLU A 104 -5.27 10.79 4.71
N LYS A 105 -5.66 10.73 3.43
CA LYS A 105 -6.86 9.98 3.01
C LYS A 105 -6.74 8.51 3.37
N LEU A 106 -5.56 7.91 3.17
CA LEU A 106 -5.27 6.54 3.58
C LEU A 106 -5.50 6.34 5.08
N ALA A 107 -4.94 7.23 5.90
CA ALA A 107 -5.10 7.18 7.36
C ALA A 107 -6.58 7.25 7.77
N LYS A 108 -7.33 8.15 7.13
CA LYS A 108 -8.77 8.31 7.35
C LYS A 108 -9.57 7.07 6.96
N TYR A 109 -9.33 6.51 5.77
CA TYR A 109 -10.02 5.29 5.33
C TYR A 109 -9.78 4.11 6.25
N ILE A 110 -8.54 3.94 6.73
CA ILE A 110 -8.25 2.88 7.68
C ILE A 110 -8.96 3.13 9.02
N ALA A 111 -8.90 4.35 9.55
CA ALA A 111 -9.54 4.68 10.83
C ALA A 111 -11.06 4.43 10.80
N GLU A 112 -11.75 4.82 9.72
CA GLU A 112 -13.18 4.57 9.52
C GLU A 112 -13.52 3.08 9.39
N ASN A 113 -12.56 2.28 8.90
CA ASN A 113 -12.74 0.86 8.59
C ASN A 113 -11.88 -0.08 9.46
N GLN A 114 -11.44 0.39 10.64
CA GLN A 114 -10.53 -0.35 11.53
C GLN A 114 -11.11 -1.70 12.01
N HIS A 115 -12.43 -1.87 11.95
CA HIS A 115 -13.12 -3.09 12.34
C HIS A 115 -13.20 -4.14 11.23
N LEU A 116 -12.88 -3.77 9.97
CA LEU A 116 -12.96 -4.67 8.82
C LEU A 116 -11.67 -5.46 8.58
N ALA A 117 -10.53 -4.96 9.04
CA ALA A 117 -9.24 -5.62 8.91
C ALA A 117 -8.26 -5.14 10.00
N LYS A 118 -7.22 -5.93 10.28
CA LYS A 118 -6.05 -5.49 11.04
C LYS A 118 -5.09 -4.81 10.07
N TRP A 119 -4.78 -3.54 10.31
CA TRP A 119 -3.96 -2.73 9.41
C TRP A 119 -2.57 -2.48 9.97
N THR A 120 -1.56 -2.77 9.17
CA THR A 120 -0.16 -2.44 9.47
C THR A 120 0.39 -1.58 8.36
N VAL A 121 1.00 -0.44 8.69
CA VAL A 121 1.74 0.38 7.74
C VAL A 121 3.21 0.30 8.07
N THR A 122 4.02 -0.22 7.15
CA THR A 122 5.47 -0.20 7.26
C THR A 122 6.00 0.98 6.45
N ALA A 123 6.87 1.79 7.05
CA ALA A 123 7.39 2.99 6.39
C ALA A 123 8.81 3.31 6.82
N MET A 124 9.59 3.92 5.93
CA MET A 124 10.93 4.39 6.27
C MET A 124 10.86 5.57 7.24
N THR A 125 11.52 5.48 8.39
CA THR A 125 11.51 6.53 9.42
C THR A 125 12.72 7.45 9.39
N GLU A 126 13.77 7.06 8.67
CA GLU A 126 15.03 7.81 8.51
C GLU A 126 14.88 8.97 7.51
N LEU A 127 14.09 9.98 7.86
CA LEU A 127 13.91 11.18 7.04
C LEU A 127 14.95 12.26 7.39
N ARG A 128 15.40 13.02 6.37
CA ARG A 128 16.24 14.21 6.60
C ARG A 128 15.50 15.21 7.49
N ALA A 129 16.22 15.91 8.36
CA ALA A 129 15.63 16.87 9.31
C ALA A 129 14.73 17.93 8.64
N GLN A 130 15.15 18.43 7.48
CA GLN A 130 14.43 19.40 6.67
C GLN A 130 13.16 18.85 5.96
N ASN A 131 12.89 17.55 6.03
CA ASN A 131 11.67 16.97 5.47
C ASN A 131 10.53 16.97 6.50
N THR A 132 10.06 18.17 6.83
CA THR A 132 8.98 18.40 7.80
C THR A 132 7.66 17.75 7.38
N LEU A 133 7.31 17.81 6.08
CA LEU A 133 6.08 17.21 5.56
C LEU A 133 6.07 15.69 5.68
N GLY A 134 7.16 15.01 5.31
CA GLY A 134 7.26 13.56 5.47
C GLY A 134 7.14 13.12 6.92
N ARG A 135 7.78 13.85 7.84
CA ARG A 135 7.68 13.60 9.30
C ARG A 135 6.26 13.78 9.81
N SER A 136 5.62 14.90 9.48
CA SER A 136 4.24 15.17 9.86
C SER A 136 3.28 14.11 9.32
N THR A 137 3.51 13.61 8.10
CA THR A 137 2.71 12.51 7.52
C THR A 137 2.84 11.22 8.31
N LEU A 138 4.08 10.83 8.67
CA LEU A 138 4.33 9.63 9.47
C LEU A 138 3.73 9.74 10.87
N GLU A 139 3.78 10.92 11.48
CA GLU A 139 3.14 11.18 12.78
C GLU A 139 1.62 11.04 12.68
N LYS A 140 0.98 11.58 11.63
CA LYS A 140 -0.47 11.41 11.39
C LYS A 140 -0.86 9.95 11.17
N LEU A 141 -0.07 9.20 10.41
CA LEU A 141 -0.30 7.76 10.23
C LEU A 141 -0.18 6.98 11.54
N ARG A 142 0.76 7.37 12.42
CA ARG A 142 0.93 6.75 13.75
C ARG A 142 -0.19 7.09 14.72
N SER A 143 -0.76 8.29 14.61
CA SER A 143 -1.85 8.71 15.49
C SER A 143 -3.22 8.26 15.00
N ALA A 144 -3.32 7.70 13.79
CA ALA A 144 -4.58 7.23 13.23
C ALA A 144 -5.05 5.95 13.94
N PRO A 145 -6.30 5.91 14.45
CA PRO A 145 -6.87 4.72 15.06
C PRO A 145 -6.84 3.51 14.13
N GLY A 146 -6.55 2.33 14.69
CA GLY A 146 -6.58 1.07 13.94
C GLY A 146 -5.37 0.82 13.03
N ILE A 147 -4.38 1.72 13.02
CA ILE A 147 -3.12 1.55 12.27
C ILE A 147 -1.98 1.18 13.21
N GLU A 148 -1.35 0.04 12.96
CA GLU A 148 -0.05 -0.28 13.54
C GLU A 148 1.06 0.22 12.58
N VAL A 149 1.82 1.24 12.98
CA VAL A 149 2.93 1.75 12.16
C VAL A 149 4.26 1.13 12.60
N VAL A 150 4.89 0.39 11.69
CA VAL A 150 6.21 -0.21 11.88
C VAL A 150 7.26 0.62 11.14
N GLY A 151 8.26 1.11 11.87
CA GLY A 151 9.38 1.83 11.29
C GLY A 151 10.39 0.90 10.64
N LEU A 152 10.82 1.24 9.42
CA LEU A 152 11.88 0.55 8.69
C LEU A 152 13.12 1.45 8.52
N SER A 153 14.30 0.86 8.63
CA SER A 153 15.56 1.51 8.26
C SER A 153 15.72 1.62 6.74
N LYS A 154 16.63 2.47 6.27
CA LYS A 154 16.93 2.60 4.82
C LYS A 154 17.39 1.30 4.16
N THR A 155 18.00 0.39 4.94
CA THR A 155 18.49 -0.92 4.46
C THR A 155 17.39 -1.99 4.44
N GLN A 156 16.33 -1.84 5.23
CA GLN A 156 15.17 -2.72 5.25
C GLN A 156 14.15 -2.40 4.15
N VAL A 157 14.17 -1.18 3.61
CA VAL A 157 13.31 -0.81 2.48
C VAL A 157 13.93 -1.27 1.15
N PRO A 158 13.18 -1.98 0.27
CA PRO A 158 13.66 -2.40 -1.03
C PRO A 158 14.32 -1.24 -1.80
N ARG A 159 15.51 -1.51 -2.36
CA ARG A 159 16.21 -0.57 -3.25
C ARG A 159 15.37 -0.36 -4.52
N ASN A 160 15.62 0.75 -5.20
CA ASN A 160 14.83 1.28 -6.30
C ASN A 160 14.26 0.17 -7.20
N THR A 161 12.96 0.19 -7.42
CA THR A 161 12.31 -0.57 -8.48
C THR A 161 12.46 0.18 -9.79
N GLU A 162 12.90 -0.52 -10.83
CA GLU A 162 12.93 0.01 -12.18
C GLU A 162 11.51 0.01 -12.75
N TYR A 163 11.19 1.12 -13.42
CA TYR A 163 10.00 1.22 -14.26
C TYR A 163 10.32 0.53 -15.58
N CYS A 164 9.54 -0.47 -15.97
CA CYS A 164 9.57 -0.98 -17.33
C CYS A 164 8.65 -0.14 -18.24
N HIS A 165 8.78 -0.29 -19.55
CA HIS A 165 7.96 0.44 -20.52
C HIS A 165 6.46 0.27 -20.21
N ALA A 166 5.68 1.34 -20.41
CA ALA A 166 4.22 1.43 -20.22
C ALA A 166 3.69 1.60 -18.77
N GLY A 167 4.46 2.18 -17.85
CA GLY A 167 3.94 2.60 -16.54
C GLY A 167 3.91 1.48 -15.48
N TYR A 168 4.63 0.40 -15.74
CA TYR A 168 4.72 -0.76 -14.86
C TYR A 168 5.95 -0.69 -13.96
N VAL A 169 5.84 -1.26 -12.74
CA VAL A 169 6.94 -1.31 -11.79
C VAL A 169 7.43 -2.73 -11.61
N GLN A 170 8.70 -2.99 -11.96
CA GLN A 170 9.35 -4.27 -11.72
C GLN A 170 10.21 -4.19 -10.46
N ALA A 171 10.05 -5.15 -9.55
CA ALA A 171 10.91 -5.26 -8.38
C ALA A 171 12.33 -5.67 -8.82
N VAL A 172 13.30 -4.77 -8.69
CA VAL A 172 14.69 -5.03 -9.03
C VAL A 172 15.39 -5.58 -7.79
N GLY A 173 15.56 -6.90 -7.76
CA GLY A 173 16.24 -7.62 -6.70
C GLY A 173 15.32 -8.51 -5.86
N ARG A 174 15.84 -9.66 -5.42
CA ARG A 174 15.19 -10.53 -4.44
C ARG A 174 15.01 -9.73 -3.14
N GLY A 175 13.83 -9.16 -2.93
CA GLY A 175 13.51 -8.42 -1.71
C GLY A 175 13.70 -9.30 -0.49
N THR A 176 14.48 -8.81 0.47
CA THR A 176 14.50 -9.25 1.86
C THR A 176 13.09 -9.09 2.42
N HIS A 177 12.28 -10.15 2.32
CA HIS A 177 11.01 -10.23 3.01
C HIS A 177 11.31 -10.31 4.50
N VAL A 178 11.08 -9.22 5.24
CA VAL A 178 10.94 -9.31 6.70
C VAL A 178 9.68 -10.13 6.95
N ARG A 179 9.84 -11.34 7.51
CA ARG A 179 8.72 -12.10 8.05
C ARG A 179 8.29 -11.41 9.33
N PHE A 180 7.06 -10.89 9.35
CA PHE A 180 6.44 -10.45 10.60
C PHE A 180 5.73 -11.66 11.22
N GLY A 181 6.23 -12.10 12.38
CA GLY A 181 5.65 -13.15 13.23
C GLY A 181 6.29 -14.54 13.07
N GLU A 182 7.13 -14.89 14.05
CA GLU A 182 6.93 -16.11 14.83
C GLU A 182 6.15 -15.75 16.10
#